data_AF-A0A4S4KJD5-F1
#
_entry.id   AF-A0A4S4KJD5-F1
#
_cell.length_a   1.000
_cell.length_b   1.000
_cell.length_c   1.000
_cell.angle_alpha   90.00
_cell.angle_beta   90.00
_cell.angle_gamma   90.00
#
_symmetry.space_group_name_H-M   'P 1'
#
loop_
_entity.id
_entity.type
_entity.pdbx_description
1 polymer ?
#
loop_
_entity_poly.entity_id
_entity_poly.type
_entity_poly.pdbx_seq_one_letter_code
_entity_poly.pdbx_strand_id
1 'polypeptide(L)'
;MSVVQPSYLNDAVGDFRLPNSIQPTHYHLTICTDLTSLVYAGRVRISLNIEYETSTVMFNMAEISLQYASLFSESLGETLQPSSQVFDAAGERVVLNFGKPLPAKSKALLDLRFKCVLNASLQGYFISSWNHDGKTMYYALTQFEYGPPASMQCSRSLIVRTWEATPDALHQAKYVLNVTTQVMPIYEQLFDIDYPLPKLDTLIVDDFDVDAMENWGLIIGRKSAFLLDPELADMVAKKRVATTQSHEIAHMWFGNITTMAWWDNLYLNEGFATIMGEVLMIDRILPEWKVDSEFINIFLNDALGLDAKPSSHPIEADCPDASQTLQNLYDPLVRRLGFEYLNDEPVDITLLRTNVIEQAAAAGHARAVEELRELFAECTRRKDYSRIPADLTKVTYITAVRHGGRLEYEAVKRILKKPKTPTSGISAMHAMCAVEDPILIQETLEFLLIDARDQDVIYFFEGLQANHKTRRTLLQFFRENYDLIYERFKNNFSLKYLIECSHNALTRIEDYHDCHHYFQASFRCIVCDIIG
;
A
#
# COMPACT_ATOMS: atom_id res chain seq x y z
N MET A 1 -26.42 -35.23 16.79
CA MET A 1 -26.72 -34.03 17.59
C MET A 1 -25.50 -33.12 17.48
N SER A 2 -25.59 -31.86 17.07
CA SER A 2 -26.75 -31.11 16.59
C SER A 2 -26.39 -30.34 15.32
N VAL A 3 -27.28 -30.41 14.33
CA VAL A 3 -27.24 -29.58 13.12
C VAL A 3 -27.35 -28.12 13.54
N VAL A 4 -26.39 -27.28 13.13
CA VAL A 4 -26.58 -25.82 13.08
C VAL A 4 -27.35 -25.54 11.78
N GLN A 5 -28.44 -24.78 11.89
CA GLN A 5 -29.33 -24.53 10.75
C GLN A 5 -28.80 -23.39 9.86
N PRO A 6 -28.99 -23.44 8.54
CA PRO A 6 -28.93 -22.23 7.73
C PRO A 6 -30.09 -21.30 8.13
N SER A 7 -29.78 -20.04 8.41
CA SER A 7 -30.76 -19.02 8.79
C SER A 7 -31.58 -18.56 7.58
N TYR A 8 -32.72 -19.21 7.35
CA TYR A 8 -33.76 -18.68 6.47
C TYR A 8 -34.47 -17.48 7.13
N LEU A 9 -34.99 -16.56 6.30
CA LEU A 9 -35.82 -15.39 6.63
C LEU A 9 -35.08 -14.19 7.27
N ASN A 10 -34.47 -13.35 6.43
CA ASN A 10 -35.11 -12.08 6.02
C ASN A 10 -34.27 -11.32 4.99
N ASP A 11 -34.91 -10.82 3.92
CA ASP A 11 -34.36 -9.74 3.07
C ASP A 11 -34.47 -8.39 3.82
N ALA A 12 -33.75 -8.28 4.94
CA ALA A 12 -33.72 -7.07 5.76
C ALA A 12 -32.70 -6.06 5.23
N VAL A 13 -33.07 -4.78 5.22
CA VAL A 13 -32.22 -3.66 4.79
C VAL A 13 -31.20 -3.33 5.91
N GLY A 14 -30.27 -4.25 6.12
CA GLY A 14 -29.30 -4.22 7.23
C GLY A 14 -28.27 -5.35 7.26
N ASP A 15 -28.33 -6.35 6.36
CA ASP A 15 -27.17 -7.19 6.07
C ASP A 15 -26.29 -6.50 5.01
N PHE A 16 -24.98 -6.54 5.19
CA PHE A 16 -24.00 -6.05 4.21
C PHE A 16 -23.66 -7.11 3.15
N ARG A 17 -23.80 -8.40 3.47
CA ARG A 17 -23.42 -9.53 2.61
C ARG A 17 -24.36 -9.68 1.41
N LEU A 18 -23.85 -10.23 0.30
CA LEU A 18 -24.67 -10.57 -0.87
C LEU A 18 -25.51 -11.85 -0.61
N PRO A 19 -26.69 -12.00 -1.24
CA PRO A 19 -27.57 -13.14 -1.01
C PRO A 19 -27.03 -14.42 -1.69
N ASN A 20 -27.10 -15.55 -0.99
CA ASN A 20 -26.68 -16.86 -1.51
C ASN A 20 -27.67 -17.49 -2.52
N SER A 21 -28.64 -16.73 -3.02
CA SER A 21 -29.62 -17.19 -4.03
C SER A 21 -29.04 -17.30 -5.44
N ILE A 22 -27.90 -16.64 -5.71
CA ILE A 22 -27.24 -16.61 -7.01
C ILE A 22 -25.74 -16.81 -6.82
N GLN A 23 -25.14 -17.73 -7.59
CA GLN A 23 -23.70 -17.95 -7.62
C GLN A 23 -23.14 -17.62 -9.02
N PRO A 24 -22.21 -16.67 -9.17
CA PRO A 24 -21.51 -16.46 -10.43
C PRO A 24 -20.51 -17.59 -10.71
N THR A 25 -20.35 -17.94 -11.98
CA THR A 25 -19.52 -19.09 -12.43
C THR A 25 -18.50 -18.71 -13.50
N HIS A 26 -18.74 -17.65 -14.26
CA HIS A 26 -17.80 -17.16 -15.28
C HIS A 26 -18.09 -15.69 -15.63
N TYR A 27 -17.03 -14.90 -15.83
CA TYR A 27 -17.11 -13.49 -16.21
C TYR A 27 -16.44 -13.28 -17.57
N HIS A 28 -17.23 -12.92 -18.59
CA HIS A 28 -16.72 -12.42 -19.85
C HIS A 28 -16.75 -10.89 -19.82
N LEU A 29 -15.67 -10.30 -19.32
CA LEU A 29 -15.44 -8.85 -19.29
C LEU A 29 -14.85 -8.35 -20.62
N THR A 30 -15.16 -7.12 -21.01
CA THR A 30 -14.55 -6.41 -22.13
C THR A 30 -14.58 -4.92 -21.83
N ILE A 31 -13.42 -4.27 -21.84
CA ILE A 31 -13.25 -2.84 -21.57
C ILE A 31 -12.67 -2.16 -22.81
N CYS A 32 -13.11 -0.93 -23.09
CA CYS A 32 -12.56 -0.03 -24.09
C CYS A 32 -12.24 1.30 -23.41
N THR A 33 -11.00 1.77 -23.56
CA THR A 33 -10.45 2.90 -22.79
C THR A 33 -9.97 4.00 -23.74
N ASP A 34 -10.40 5.23 -23.48
CA ASP A 34 -9.97 6.42 -24.20
C ASP A 34 -9.09 7.29 -23.29
N LEU A 35 -7.77 7.16 -23.48
CA LEU A 35 -6.74 7.95 -22.79
C LEU A 35 -6.62 9.41 -23.30
N THR A 36 -7.43 9.81 -24.28
CA THR A 36 -7.54 11.21 -24.75
C THR A 36 -8.70 11.92 -24.05
N SER A 37 -9.85 11.24 -23.95
CA SER A 37 -11.07 11.77 -23.32
C SER A 37 -11.19 11.43 -21.82
N LEU A 38 -10.23 10.66 -21.28
CA LEU A 38 -10.16 10.17 -19.91
C LEU A 38 -11.44 9.42 -19.46
N VAL A 39 -11.91 8.50 -20.29
CA VAL A 39 -13.11 7.68 -20.01
C VAL A 39 -12.87 6.22 -20.39
N TYR A 40 -13.60 5.32 -19.74
CA TYR A 40 -13.72 3.93 -20.17
C TYR A 40 -15.19 3.52 -20.29
N ALA A 41 -15.45 2.58 -21.18
CA ALA A 41 -16.75 1.94 -21.34
C ALA A 41 -16.55 0.43 -21.49
N GLY A 42 -17.45 -0.36 -20.93
CA GLY A 42 -17.29 -1.80 -20.89
C GLY A 42 -18.59 -2.57 -20.93
N ARG A 43 -18.43 -3.88 -21.13
CA ARG A 43 -19.49 -4.88 -21.10
C ARG A 43 -19.00 -6.06 -20.28
N VAL A 44 -19.80 -6.49 -19.32
CA VAL A 44 -19.55 -7.73 -18.58
C VAL A 44 -20.74 -8.66 -18.75
N ARG A 45 -20.46 -9.89 -19.17
CA ARG A 45 -21.45 -10.97 -19.23
C ARG A 45 -21.10 -11.99 -18.16
N ILE A 46 -22.02 -12.22 -17.22
CA ILE A 46 -21.81 -13.07 -16.06
C ILE A 46 -22.70 -14.31 -16.19
N SER A 47 -22.09 -15.49 -16.23
CA SER A 47 -22.81 -16.77 -16.17
C SER A 47 -23.16 -17.07 -14.72
N LEU A 48 -24.43 -17.30 -14.44
CA LEU A 48 -25.00 -17.45 -13.09
C LEU A 48 -25.64 -18.83 -12.93
N ASN A 49 -25.38 -19.50 -11.80
CA ASN A 49 -26.30 -20.49 -11.25
C ASN A 49 -27.32 -19.76 -10.36
N ILE A 50 -28.59 -20.14 -10.45
CA ILE A 50 -29.67 -19.70 -9.57
C ILE A 50 -29.87 -20.80 -8.53
N GLU A 51 -29.39 -20.59 -7.31
CA GLU A 51 -29.37 -21.61 -6.26
C GLU A 51 -30.71 -21.71 -5.51
N TYR A 52 -31.38 -20.57 -5.31
CA TYR A 52 -32.72 -20.46 -4.74
C TYR A 52 -33.60 -19.57 -5.63
N GLU A 53 -34.93 -19.75 -5.58
CA GLU A 53 -35.84 -18.95 -6.42
C GLU A 53 -35.81 -17.48 -6.01
N THR A 54 -35.60 -16.59 -6.98
CA THR A 54 -35.50 -15.14 -6.76
C THR A 54 -35.98 -14.37 -7.99
N SER A 55 -36.58 -13.19 -7.81
CA SER A 55 -36.85 -12.23 -8.90
C SER A 55 -35.82 -11.10 -9.00
N THR A 56 -34.84 -11.07 -8.09
CA THR A 56 -33.81 -10.04 -7.96
C THR A 56 -32.40 -10.58 -8.16
N VAL A 57 -31.52 -9.73 -8.64
CA VAL A 57 -30.07 -9.93 -8.66
C VAL A 57 -29.44 -8.73 -7.94
N MET A 58 -28.70 -8.98 -6.86
CA MET A 58 -27.93 -7.96 -6.14
C MET A 58 -26.43 -8.19 -6.37
N PHE A 59 -25.68 -7.12 -6.62
CA PHE A 59 -24.22 -7.14 -6.78
C PHE A 59 -23.60 -5.81 -6.35
N ASN A 60 -22.31 -5.81 -6.02
CA ASN A 60 -21.58 -4.59 -5.66
C ASN A 60 -21.25 -3.73 -6.88
N MET A 61 -21.36 -2.41 -6.72
CA MET A 61 -21.16 -1.42 -7.78
C MET A 61 -20.99 0.00 -7.20
N ALA A 62 -19.73 0.42 -7.05
CA ALA A 62 -19.32 1.78 -6.67
C ALA A 62 -18.90 2.60 -7.90
N GLU A 63 -19.07 3.93 -7.87
CA GLU A 63 -18.64 4.97 -8.85
C GLU A 63 -18.90 4.76 -10.37
N ILE A 64 -19.48 3.62 -10.77
CA ILE A 64 -19.68 3.20 -12.16
C ILE A 64 -21.07 3.65 -12.65
N SER A 65 -21.21 4.08 -13.91
CA SER A 65 -22.52 4.43 -14.50
C SER A 65 -23.09 3.29 -15.35
N LEU A 66 -24.14 2.61 -14.86
CA LEU A 66 -24.83 1.53 -15.58
C LEU A 66 -25.59 2.07 -16.79
N GLN A 67 -25.22 1.62 -17.99
CA GLN A 67 -25.83 2.04 -19.26
C GLN A 67 -26.88 1.03 -19.78
N TYR A 68 -26.73 -0.25 -19.41
CA TYR A 68 -27.61 -1.33 -19.84
C TYR A 68 -27.53 -2.51 -18.88
N ALA A 69 -28.65 -3.18 -18.65
CA ALA A 69 -28.70 -4.47 -17.95
C ALA A 69 -29.81 -5.35 -18.52
N SER A 70 -29.54 -6.64 -18.70
CA SER A 70 -30.54 -7.66 -19.03
C SER A 70 -30.10 -9.04 -18.56
N LEU A 71 -31.03 -9.97 -18.39
CA LEU A 71 -30.75 -11.33 -17.95
C LEU A 71 -31.47 -12.34 -18.85
N PHE A 72 -30.72 -13.21 -19.51
CA PHE A 72 -31.29 -14.38 -20.18
C PHE A 72 -31.42 -15.53 -19.18
N SER A 73 -32.59 -16.15 -19.10
CA SER A 73 -32.85 -17.31 -18.24
C SER A 73 -32.98 -18.58 -19.08
N GLU A 74 -32.12 -19.58 -18.85
CA GLU A 74 -32.15 -20.84 -19.61
C GLU A 74 -33.45 -21.63 -19.35
N SER A 75 -34.00 -21.55 -18.14
CA SER A 75 -35.21 -22.27 -17.72
C SER A 75 -36.51 -21.64 -18.22
N LEU A 76 -36.51 -20.33 -18.48
CA LEU A 76 -37.65 -19.60 -19.06
C LEU A 76 -37.53 -19.45 -20.59
N GLY A 77 -36.33 -19.60 -21.15
CA GLY A 77 -36.05 -19.46 -22.60
C GLY A 77 -36.14 -18.02 -23.11
N GLU A 78 -36.11 -17.01 -22.23
CA GLU A 78 -36.35 -15.60 -22.57
C GLU A 78 -35.28 -14.66 -21.96
N THR A 79 -35.12 -13.48 -22.57
CA THR A 79 -34.30 -12.38 -22.04
C THR A 79 -35.17 -11.37 -21.33
N LEU A 80 -35.04 -11.32 -20.00
CA LEU A 80 -35.70 -10.35 -19.13
C LEU A 80 -34.92 -9.01 -19.15
N GLN A 81 -35.66 -7.90 -19.10
CA GLN A 81 -35.12 -6.59 -18.74
C GLN A 81 -35.51 -6.30 -17.28
N PRO A 82 -34.73 -5.53 -16.50
CA PRO A 82 -35.12 -5.17 -15.14
C PRO A 82 -36.37 -4.28 -15.16
N SER A 83 -37.42 -4.68 -14.44
CA SER A 83 -38.63 -3.89 -14.20
C SER A 83 -38.39 -2.74 -13.21
N SER A 84 -37.39 -2.87 -12.34
CA SER A 84 -36.88 -1.76 -11.54
C SER A 84 -35.40 -1.98 -11.20
N GLN A 85 -34.73 -0.88 -10.83
CA GLN A 85 -33.34 -0.84 -10.42
C GLN A 85 -33.25 0.01 -9.15
N VAL A 86 -32.56 -0.46 -8.12
CA VAL A 86 -32.30 0.28 -6.89
C VAL A 86 -30.79 0.39 -6.71
N PHE A 87 -30.30 1.60 -6.45
CA PHE A 87 -28.90 1.92 -6.21
C PHE A 87 -28.75 2.30 -4.73
N ASP A 88 -28.07 1.46 -3.97
CA ASP A 88 -27.60 1.75 -2.62
C ASP A 88 -26.16 2.25 -2.72
N ALA A 89 -26.00 3.58 -2.69
CA ALA A 89 -24.68 4.21 -2.80
C ALA A 89 -23.87 4.14 -1.49
N ALA A 90 -24.50 3.87 -0.34
CA ALA A 90 -23.81 3.77 0.94
C ALA A 90 -23.25 2.36 1.14
N GLY A 91 -24.06 1.34 0.92
CA GLY A 91 -23.60 -0.05 0.91
C GLY A 91 -23.08 -0.54 -0.45
N GLU A 92 -22.67 0.36 -1.35
CA GLU A 92 -22.09 0.08 -2.67
C GLU A 92 -22.78 -1.04 -3.49
N ARG A 93 -24.11 -1.07 -3.57
CA ARG A 93 -24.88 -2.18 -4.17
C ARG A 93 -25.93 -1.72 -5.16
N VAL A 94 -26.15 -2.56 -6.18
CA VAL A 94 -27.27 -2.42 -7.13
C VAL A 94 -28.15 -3.66 -7.07
N VAL A 95 -29.46 -3.43 -6.93
CA VAL A 95 -30.50 -4.47 -7.01
C VAL A 95 -31.27 -4.30 -8.31
N LEU A 96 -31.15 -5.28 -9.20
CA LEU A 96 -31.97 -5.40 -10.41
C LEU A 96 -33.13 -6.34 -10.14
N ASN A 97 -34.37 -5.86 -10.23
CA ASN A 97 -35.57 -6.70 -10.14
C ASN A 97 -36.11 -6.96 -11.55
N PHE A 98 -36.26 -8.24 -11.91
CA PHE A 98 -36.69 -8.68 -13.26
C PHE A 98 -38.19 -9.00 -13.36
N GLY A 99 -38.96 -8.81 -12.30
CA GLY A 99 -40.43 -8.90 -12.30
C GLY A 99 -41.01 -10.32 -12.46
N LYS A 100 -40.18 -11.33 -12.72
CA LYS A 100 -40.54 -12.75 -12.76
C LYS A 100 -39.59 -13.55 -11.85
N PRO A 101 -40.06 -14.65 -11.21
CA PRO A 101 -39.16 -15.57 -10.51
C PRO A 101 -38.22 -16.27 -11.48
N LEU A 102 -36.92 -16.29 -11.15
CA LEU A 102 -35.90 -17.13 -11.75
C LEU A 102 -35.92 -18.48 -11.00
N PRO A 103 -36.25 -19.61 -11.66
CA PRO A 103 -36.38 -20.90 -10.99
C PRO A 103 -35.11 -21.36 -10.27
N ALA A 104 -35.26 -21.93 -9.08
CA ALA A 104 -34.17 -22.55 -8.32
C ALA A 104 -33.51 -23.71 -9.11
N LYS A 105 -32.21 -23.89 -8.90
CA LYS A 105 -31.32 -24.84 -9.59
C LYS A 105 -31.36 -24.74 -11.12
N SER A 106 -31.52 -23.51 -11.61
CA SER A 106 -31.41 -23.18 -13.05
C SER A 106 -30.23 -22.26 -13.34
N LYS A 107 -30.08 -21.81 -14.59
CA LYS A 107 -28.96 -20.98 -15.05
C LYS A 107 -29.45 -19.72 -15.73
N ALA A 108 -28.63 -18.68 -15.64
CA ALA A 108 -28.86 -17.41 -16.29
C ALA A 108 -27.56 -16.79 -16.83
N LEU A 109 -27.71 -15.85 -17.76
CA LEU A 109 -26.64 -15.02 -18.29
C LEU A 109 -27.02 -13.54 -18.13
N LEU A 110 -26.37 -12.86 -17.19
CA LEU A 110 -26.54 -11.42 -16.98
C LEU A 110 -25.63 -10.64 -17.96
N ASP A 111 -26.16 -9.69 -18.72
CA ASP A 111 -25.43 -8.80 -19.64
C ASP A 111 -25.53 -7.36 -19.15
N LEU A 112 -24.44 -6.82 -18.58
CA LEU A 112 -24.32 -5.45 -18.11
C LEU A 112 -23.42 -4.64 -19.04
N ARG A 113 -23.72 -3.35 -19.23
CA ARG A 113 -22.83 -2.38 -19.91
C ARG A 113 -22.71 -1.13 -19.08
N PHE A 114 -21.50 -0.59 -19.00
CA PHE A 114 -21.16 0.53 -18.13
C PHE A 114 -20.29 1.56 -18.84
N LYS A 115 -20.27 2.78 -18.30
CA LYS A 115 -19.35 3.85 -18.71
C LYS A 115 -18.92 4.64 -17.47
N CYS A 116 -17.66 5.04 -17.44
CA CYS A 116 -17.04 5.75 -16.32
C CYS A 116 -16.06 6.82 -16.83
N VAL A 117 -15.61 7.67 -15.90
CA VAL A 117 -14.46 8.57 -16.06
C VAL A 117 -13.24 7.86 -15.47
N LEU A 118 -12.06 8.08 -16.05
CA LEU A 118 -10.79 7.75 -15.41
C LEU A 118 -10.41 8.89 -14.47
N ASN A 119 -10.48 8.64 -13.17
CA ASN A 119 -9.96 9.53 -12.12
C ASN A 119 -8.54 9.09 -11.70
N ALA A 120 -7.89 9.89 -10.87
CA ALA A 120 -6.59 9.56 -10.25
C ALA A 120 -6.78 9.14 -8.78
N SER A 121 -7.85 8.39 -8.48
CA SER A 121 -8.20 7.95 -7.11
C SER A 121 -7.22 6.94 -6.52
N LEU A 122 -6.38 6.31 -7.35
CA LEU A 122 -5.52 5.17 -7.02
C LEU A 122 -6.28 3.89 -6.62
N GLN A 123 -7.61 3.89 -6.76
CA GLN A 123 -8.51 2.74 -6.55
C GLN A 123 -9.38 2.45 -7.79
N GLY A 124 -9.86 1.22 -7.93
CA GLY A 124 -10.76 0.82 -9.02
C GLY A 124 -10.07 0.76 -10.38
N TYR A 125 -10.56 1.51 -11.38
CA TYR A 125 -9.88 1.73 -12.67
C TYR A 125 -9.51 3.20 -12.83
N PHE A 126 -8.23 3.52 -12.61
CA PHE A 126 -7.71 4.88 -12.47
C PHE A 126 -6.65 5.20 -13.55
N ILE A 127 -6.09 6.40 -13.46
CA ILE A 127 -5.05 6.90 -14.36
C ILE A 127 -3.84 7.39 -13.56
N SER A 128 -2.65 7.05 -14.04
CA SER A 128 -1.38 7.64 -13.61
C SER A 128 -0.74 8.36 -14.79
N SER A 129 0.24 9.22 -14.51
CA SER A 129 0.93 10.02 -15.53
C SER A 129 2.42 10.14 -15.24
N TRP A 130 3.22 10.19 -16.31
CA TRP A 130 4.66 10.41 -16.23
C TRP A 130 5.10 11.48 -17.23
N ASN A 131 6.29 12.05 -17.00
CA ASN A 131 6.84 13.07 -17.90
C ASN A 131 7.83 12.43 -18.89
N HIS A 132 7.50 12.45 -20.17
CA HIS A 132 8.37 11.97 -21.25
C HIS A 132 8.63 13.11 -22.25
N ASP A 133 9.91 13.42 -22.50
CA ASP A 133 10.35 14.53 -23.36
C ASP A 133 9.63 15.87 -23.11
N GLY A 134 9.36 16.18 -21.82
CA GLY A 134 8.69 17.42 -21.40
C GLY A 134 7.17 17.41 -21.57
N LYS A 135 6.56 16.27 -21.95
CA LYS A 135 5.10 16.09 -22.06
C LYS A 135 4.58 15.17 -20.97
N THR A 136 3.41 15.47 -20.42
CA THR A 136 2.66 14.53 -19.61
C THR A 136 2.09 13.43 -20.50
N MET A 137 2.52 12.19 -20.28
CA MET A 137 1.99 10.98 -20.88
C MET A 137 1.12 10.26 -19.85
N TYR A 138 -0.02 9.72 -20.27
CA TYR A 138 -0.97 9.03 -19.41
C TYR A 138 -1.02 7.54 -19.69
N TYR A 139 -1.24 6.74 -18.65
CA TYR A 139 -1.58 5.33 -18.74
C TYR A 139 -2.70 5.04 -17.74
N ALA A 140 -3.69 4.26 -18.16
CA ALA A 140 -4.77 3.82 -17.28
C ALA A 140 -4.47 2.43 -16.78
N LEU A 141 -4.57 2.27 -15.48
CA LEU A 141 -4.40 1.02 -14.76
C LEU A 141 -5.59 0.82 -13.83
N THR A 142 -6.16 -0.37 -13.80
CA THR A 142 -6.81 -0.87 -12.58
C THR A 142 -5.69 -1.09 -11.56
N GLN A 143 -5.81 -2.09 -10.71
CA GLN A 143 -4.67 -2.99 -10.66
C GLN A 143 -4.51 -3.57 -12.10
N PHE A 144 -3.48 -3.13 -12.87
CA PHE A 144 -3.07 -3.42 -14.29
C PHE A 144 -3.55 -2.49 -15.42
N GLU A 145 -2.77 -2.13 -16.45
CA GLU A 145 -1.38 -2.53 -16.84
C GLU A 145 -0.47 -1.27 -16.96
N TYR A 146 0.59 -1.06 -17.77
CA TYR A 146 1.20 -1.67 -18.96
C TYR A 146 2.71 -1.31 -19.00
N GLY A 147 3.55 -2.04 -19.74
CA GLY A 147 4.95 -1.65 -20.03
C GLY A 147 5.67 -2.60 -21.02
N PRO A 148 7.01 -2.57 -21.12
CA PRO A 148 7.83 -3.63 -21.71
C PRO A 148 8.58 -4.47 -20.64
N PRO A 149 8.88 -5.76 -20.88
CA PRO A 149 9.45 -6.65 -19.85
C PRO A 149 10.95 -6.90 -19.95
N ALA A 150 11.60 -7.05 -18.79
CA ALA A 150 12.67 -8.03 -18.61
C ALA A 150 12.04 -9.42 -18.35
N SER A 151 12.60 -10.50 -18.86
CA SER A 151 12.02 -11.85 -18.72
C SER A 151 13.06 -12.94 -18.52
N MET A 152 12.67 -13.99 -17.79
CA MET A 152 13.53 -15.13 -17.46
C MET A 152 12.67 -16.41 -17.32
N GLN A 153 13.21 -17.57 -17.68
CA GLN A 153 12.50 -18.84 -17.53
C GLN A 153 12.90 -19.48 -16.20
N CYS A 154 11.91 -19.82 -15.37
CA CYS A 154 12.13 -20.32 -14.01
C CYS A 154 12.08 -21.85 -13.93
N SER A 155 11.02 -22.44 -14.51
CA SER A 155 10.86 -23.90 -14.62
C SER A 155 10.65 -24.31 -16.10
N ARG A 156 10.38 -25.60 -16.38
CA ARG A 156 10.19 -26.06 -17.78
C ARG A 156 8.99 -25.44 -18.50
N SER A 157 8.06 -24.82 -17.78
CA SER A 157 6.84 -24.19 -18.32
C SER A 157 6.55 -22.79 -17.78
N LEU A 158 7.03 -22.43 -16.58
CA LEU A 158 6.77 -21.11 -15.99
C LEU A 158 7.70 -20.03 -16.55
N ILE A 159 7.10 -18.99 -17.15
CA ILE A 159 7.77 -17.76 -17.57
C ILE A 159 7.60 -16.70 -16.47
N VAL A 160 8.71 -16.14 -15.97
CA VAL A 160 8.67 -14.99 -15.04
C VAL A 160 9.18 -13.73 -15.70
N ARG A 161 8.56 -12.58 -15.40
CA ARG A 161 8.93 -11.29 -16.00
C ARG A 161 8.78 -10.14 -15.02
N THR A 162 9.55 -9.08 -15.22
CA THR A 162 9.39 -7.82 -14.50
C THR A 162 9.28 -6.69 -15.51
N TRP A 163 8.24 -5.88 -15.36
CA TRP A 163 7.83 -4.80 -16.23
C TRP A 163 7.92 -3.49 -15.46
N GLU A 164 8.26 -2.39 -16.13
CA GLU A 164 8.17 -1.05 -15.56
C GLU A 164 7.33 -0.18 -16.49
N ALA A 165 6.42 0.64 -15.92
CA ALA A 165 5.59 1.56 -16.69
C ALA A 165 6.42 2.61 -17.45
N THR A 166 7.61 2.95 -16.92
CA THR A 166 8.62 3.79 -17.57
C THR A 166 9.82 2.96 -18.04
N PRO A 167 10.41 3.24 -19.22
CA PRO A 167 11.60 2.51 -19.67
C PRO A 167 12.87 2.82 -18.85
N ASP A 168 12.90 3.95 -18.15
CA ASP A 168 14.15 4.59 -17.70
C ASP A 168 14.85 3.88 -16.53
N ALA A 169 14.10 3.25 -15.61
CA ALA A 169 14.67 2.57 -14.44
C ALA A 169 14.64 1.03 -14.51
N LEU A 170 14.26 0.43 -15.65
CA LEU A 170 14.11 -1.03 -15.80
C LEU A 170 15.38 -1.84 -15.44
N HIS A 171 16.54 -1.20 -15.45
CA HIS A 171 17.81 -1.76 -14.98
C HIS A 171 17.84 -2.04 -13.46
N GLN A 172 17.09 -1.27 -12.67
CA GLN A 172 16.93 -1.38 -11.21
C GLN A 172 15.92 -2.49 -10.82
N ALA A 173 14.97 -2.79 -11.71
CA ALA A 173 14.01 -3.89 -11.55
C ALA A 173 14.65 -5.30 -11.63
N LYS A 174 15.93 -5.39 -12.04
CA LYS A 174 16.65 -6.66 -12.21
C LYS A 174 16.79 -7.48 -10.92
N TYR A 175 16.84 -6.83 -9.76
CA TYR A 175 16.96 -7.55 -8.48
C TYR A 175 15.67 -8.31 -8.13
N VAL A 176 14.51 -7.68 -8.35
CA VAL A 176 13.18 -8.32 -8.22
C VAL A 176 13.08 -9.59 -9.06
N LEU A 177 13.41 -9.50 -10.36
CA LEU A 177 13.37 -10.66 -11.25
C LEU A 177 14.24 -11.82 -10.72
N ASN A 178 15.41 -11.51 -10.15
CA ASN A 178 16.32 -12.49 -9.57
C ASN A 178 15.81 -13.11 -8.25
N VAL A 179 15.12 -12.33 -7.40
CA VAL A 179 14.41 -12.87 -6.22
C VAL A 179 13.32 -13.83 -6.67
N THR A 180 12.46 -13.42 -7.61
CA THR A 180 11.38 -14.25 -8.17
C THR A 180 11.90 -15.57 -8.74
N THR A 181 13.00 -15.57 -9.49
CA THR A 181 13.58 -16.82 -10.03
C THR A 181 14.18 -17.77 -8.99
N GLN A 182 14.55 -17.27 -7.80
CA GLN A 182 15.08 -18.10 -6.72
C GLN A 182 13.96 -18.62 -5.80
N VAL A 183 12.94 -17.80 -5.54
CA VAL A 183 11.87 -18.10 -4.58
C VAL A 183 10.80 -19.02 -5.18
N MET A 184 10.38 -18.81 -6.44
CA MET A 184 9.31 -19.62 -7.07
C MET A 184 9.53 -21.15 -6.99
N PRO A 185 10.70 -21.71 -7.36
CA PRO A 185 10.89 -23.17 -7.32
C PRO A 185 10.90 -23.73 -5.90
N ILE A 186 11.29 -22.91 -4.92
CA ILE A 186 11.32 -23.31 -3.50
C ILE A 186 9.90 -23.43 -2.95
N TYR A 187 8.97 -22.58 -3.40
CA TYR A 187 7.55 -22.72 -3.05
C TYR A 187 6.89 -23.91 -3.71
N GLU A 188 7.06 -24.10 -5.03
CA GLU A 188 6.53 -25.27 -5.76
C GLU A 188 6.98 -26.57 -5.09
N GLN A 189 8.28 -26.67 -4.74
CA GLN A 189 8.85 -27.83 -4.04
C GLN A 189 8.39 -27.96 -2.58
N LEU A 190 8.19 -26.84 -1.85
CA LEU A 190 7.84 -26.88 -0.43
C LEU A 190 6.38 -27.31 -0.19
N PHE A 191 5.47 -26.91 -1.08
CA PHE A 191 4.04 -27.20 -0.93
C PHE A 191 3.57 -28.42 -1.73
N ASP A 192 4.41 -29.01 -2.59
CA ASP A 192 4.06 -30.10 -3.52
C ASP A 192 2.89 -29.70 -4.45
N ILE A 193 2.84 -28.41 -4.80
CA ILE A 193 1.81 -27.76 -5.60
C ILE A 193 2.50 -26.83 -6.61
N ASP A 194 2.56 -27.25 -7.87
CA ASP A 194 3.02 -26.44 -9.01
C ASP A 194 2.22 -25.12 -9.10
N TYR A 195 2.87 -24.04 -9.55
CA TYR A 195 2.18 -22.78 -9.79
C TYR A 195 1.27 -22.89 -11.04
N PRO A 196 -0.06 -22.65 -10.93
CA PRO A 196 -1.01 -23.13 -11.94
C PRO A 196 -1.15 -22.25 -13.19
N LEU A 197 -0.57 -21.05 -13.22
CA LEU A 197 -0.62 -20.17 -14.38
C LEU A 197 0.68 -20.27 -15.20
N PRO A 198 0.63 -20.17 -16.54
CA PRO A 198 1.82 -20.31 -17.40
C PRO A 198 2.82 -19.15 -17.28
N LYS A 199 2.48 -18.10 -16.51
CA LYS A 199 3.28 -16.90 -16.31
C LYS A 199 3.04 -16.29 -14.94
N LEU A 200 4.10 -15.72 -14.34
CA LEU A 200 4.01 -14.76 -13.25
C LEU A 200 4.82 -13.51 -13.63
N ASP A 201 4.12 -12.40 -13.81
CA ASP A 201 4.71 -11.10 -14.09
C ASP A 201 4.73 -10.25 -12.79
N THR A 202 5.65 -9.28 -12.67
CA THR A 202 5.59 -8.16 -11.70
C THR A 202 5.63 -6.85 -12.47
N LEU A 203 4.72 -5.91 -12.20
CA LEU A 203 4.61 -4.59 -12.83
C LEU A 203 4.93 -3.48 -11.83
N ILE A 204 5.89 -2.63 -12.17
CA ILE A 204 6.32 -1.50 -11.33
C ILE A 204 5.75 -0.20 -11.90
N VAL A 205 4.99 0.53 -11.08
CA VAL A 205 4.23 1.74 -11.48
C VAL A 205 4.69 2.99 -10.71
N ASP A 206 4.42 4.18 -11.27
CA ASP A 206 4.80 5.46 -10.65
C ASP A 206 3.91 5.85 -9.46
N ASP A 207 2.61 5.57 -9.51
CA ASP A 207 1.64 5.88 -8.45
C ASP A 207 0.86 4.63 -8.03
N PHE A 208 0.90 4.30 -6.72
CA PHE A 208 0.18 3.18 -6.11
C PHE A 208 -0.01 3.44 -4.60
N ASP A 209 -1.19 3.11 -4.06
CA ASP A 209 -1.54 3.39 -2.64
C ASP A 209 -0.78 2.54 -1.63
N VAL A 210 -0.58 1.27 -1.97
CA VAL A 210 0.11 0.27 -1.14
C VAL A 210 1.53 0.01 -1.67
N ASP A 211 2.38 -0.71 -0.94
CA ASP A 211 3.70 -1.08 -1.47
C ASP A 211 3.60 -2.05 -2.65
N ALA A 212 2.77 -3.09 -2.53
CA ALA A 212 2.50 -4.08 -3.57
C ALA A 212 1.08 -4.69 -3.45
N MET A 213 0.66 -5.49 -4.45
CA MET A 213 -0.58 -6.27 -4.43
C MET A 213 -0.47 -7.55 -5.28
N GLU A 214 -0.97 -8.65 -4.73
CA GLU A 214 -0.66 -10.05 -5.02
C GLU A 214 -1.38 -10.70 -6.22
N ASN A 215 -2.01 -9.89 -7.07
CA ASN A 215 -3.02 -10.36 -8.03
C ASN A 215 -2.50 -11.51 -8.91
N TRP A 216 -3.36 -12.51 -9.14
CA TRP A 216 -2.92 -13.81 -9.67
C TRP A 216 -2.23 -13.73 -11.04
N GLY A 217 -0.90 -13.90 -11.04
CA GLY A 217 -0.08 -13.94 -12.25
C GLY A 217 0.43 -12.57 -12.74
N LEU A 218 0.10 -11.48 -12.07
CA LEU A 218 0.66 -10.15 -12.35
C LEU A 218 0.67 -9.38 -11.02
N ILE A 219 1.81 -9.30 -10.35
CA ILE A 219 1.99 -8.51 -9.12
C ILE A 219 2.10 -7.03 -9.50
N ILE A 220 1.60 -6.09 -8.69
CA ILE A 220 1.93 -4.65 -8.83
C ILE A 220 2.75 -4.20 -7.63
N GLY A 221 3.60 -3.19 -7.80
CA GLY A 221 3.99 -2.33 -6.70
C GLY A 221 4.52 -0.98 -7.15
N ARG A 222 4.61 -0.05 -6.20
CA ARG A 222 5.24 1.26 -6.41
C ARG A 222 6.76 1.13 -6.55
N LYS A 223 7.38 2.11 -7.21
CA LYS A 223 8.85 2.14 -7.43
C LYS A 223 9.69 1.98 -6.15
N SER A 224 9.21 2.40 -4.98
CA SER A 224 9.89 2.21 -3.69
C SER A 224 9.89 0.76 -3.17
N ALA A 225 8.92 -0.06 -3.58
CA ALA A 225 8.82 -1.47 -3.20
C ALA A 225 9.71 -2.37 -4.07
N PHE A 226 9.94 -2.01 -5.34
CA PHE A 226 10.52 -2.93 -6.33
C PHE A 226 11.74 -2.44 -7.14
N LEU A 227 12.10 -1.15 -7.13
CA LEU A 227 13.35 -0.71 -7.77
C LEU A 227 14.51 -0.70 -6.79
N LEU A 228 15.61 -1.34 -7.18
CA LEU A 228 16.88 -1.33 -6.45
C LEU A 228 18.00 -0.80 -7.34
N ASP A 229 18.51 0.39 -7.04
CA ASP A 229 19.70 0.93 -7.72
C ASP A 229 20.94 0.09 -7.36
N PRO A 230 21.60 -0.56 -8.34
CA PRO A 230 22.70 -1.48 -8.06
C PRO A 230 24.01 -0.79 -7.62
N GLU A 231 24.12 0.53 -7.73
CA GLU A 231 25.27 1.32 -7.29
C GLU A 231 24.97 2.15 -6.03
N LEU A 232 23.69 2.51 -5.79
CA LEU A 232 23.28 3.48 -4.77
C LEU A 232 22.25 2.97 -3.74
N ALA A 233 21.84 1.70 -3.76
CA ALA A 233 20.89 1.18 -2.77
C ALA A 233 21.57 0.74 -1.46
N ASP A 234 20.90 1.04 -0.35
CA ASP A 234 21.22 0.55 0.99
C ASP A 234 20.78 -0.91 1.22
N MET A 235 21.32 -1.52 2.29
CA MET A 235 20.91 -2.87 2.67
C MET A 235 19.44 -2.93 3.12
N VAL A 236 18.86 -1.83 3.59
CA VAL A 236 17.45 -1.75 4.02
C VAL A 236 16.50 -1.86 2.82
N ALA A 237 16.74 -1.12 1.75
CA ALA A 237 16.00 -1.21 0.49
C ALA A 237 16.23 -2.57 -0.17
N LYS A 238 17.46 -3.10 -0.13
CA LYS A 238 17.74 -4.46 -0.64
C LYS A 238 16.95 -5.53 0.13
N LYS A 239 16.83 -5.40 1.47
CA LYS A 239 15.96 -6.25 2.28
C LYS A 239 14.49 -6.08 1.89
N ARG A 240 13.94 -4.86 1.91
CA ARG A 240 12.54 -4.58 1.55
C ARG A 240 12.16 -5.14 0.17
N VAL A 241 12.97 -4.87 -0.86
CA VAL A 241 12.68 -5.33 -2.23
C VAL A 241 12.65 -6.86 -2.32
N ALA A 242 13.45 -7.56 -1.50
CA ALA A 242 13.41 -9.02 -1.43
C ALA A 242 12.24 -9.54 -0.57
N THR A 243 11.98 -8.97 0.61
CA THR A 243 10.88 -9.42 1.49
C THR A 243 9.52 -9.18 0.84
N THR A 244 9.26 -7.96 0.33
CA THR A 244 8.03 -7.64 -0.40
C THR A 244 7.82 -8.57 -1.60
N GLN A 245 8.80 -8.72 -2.50
CA GLN A 245 8.61 -9.63 -3.66
C GLN A 245 8.40 -11.09 -3.24
N SER A 246 8.91 -11.53 -2.09
CA SER A 246 8.72 -12.87 -1.55
C SER A 246 7.36 -13.06 -0.84
N HIS A 247 6.82 -11.99 -0.23
CA HIS A 247 5.46 -11.88 0.32
C HIS A 247 4.41 -11.96 -0.79
N GLU A 248 4.54 -11.14 -1.83
CA GLU A 248 3.65 -11.17 -3.01
C GLU A 248 3.63 -12.53 -3.72
N ILE A 249 4.75 -13.26 -3.70
CA ILE A 249 4.80 -14.63 -4.22
C ILE A 249 4.16 -15.62 -3.24
N ALA A 250 4.29 -15.46 -1.93
CA ALA A 250 3.64 -16.33 -0.94
C ALA A 250 2.12 -16.37 -1.17
N HIS A 251 1.52 -15.22 -1.43
CA HIS A 251 0.11 -15.07 -1.75
C HIS A 251 -0.37 -15.81 -3.00
N MET A 252 0.54 -16.20 -3.92
CA MET A 252 0.19 -17.11 -5.02
C MET A 252 -0.37 -18.44 -4.51
N TRP A 253 0.02 -18.86 -3.30
CA TRP A 253 -0.61 -19.95 -2.55
C TRP A 253 -1.63 -19.39 -1.52
N PHE A 254 -1.22 -18.47 -0.64
CA PHE A 254 -2.02 -17.95 0.48
C PHE A 254 -2.82 -16.68 0.13
N GLY A 255 -3.94 -16.88 -0.57
CA GLY A 255 -4.83 -15.82 -1.03
C GLY A 255 -5.39 -16.14 -2.40
N ASN A 256 -4.53 -16.55 -3.35
CA ASN A 256 -4.92 -16.90 -4.71
C ASN A 256 -5.37 -18.37 -4.86
N ILE A 257 -4.54 -19.37 -4.51
CA ILE A 257 -4.93 -20.80 -4.57
C ILE A 257 -5.88 -21.16 -3.41
N THR A 258 -5.57 -20.71 -2.21
CA THR A 258 -6.46 -20.82 -1.03
C THR A 258 -6.77 -19.42 -0.49
N THR A 259 -7.96 -18.91 -0.80
CA THR A 259 -8.50 -17.66 -0.26
C THR A 259 -9.25 -17.92 1.05
N MET A 260 -9.19 -16.99 2.00
CA MET A 260 -10.04 -16.99 3.19
C MET A 260 -11.54 -16.91 2.85
N ALA A 261 -12.41 -17.47 3.70
CA ALA A 261 -13.84 -17.51 3.43
C ALA A 261 -14.55 -16.15 3.66
N TRP A 262 -14.01 -15.33 4.56
CA TRP A 262 -14.40 -13.95 4.80
C TRP A 262 -13.24 -13.17 5.47
N TRP A 263 -13.35 -11.85 5.56
CA TRP A 263 -12.28 -10.94 6.03
C TRP A 263 -11.93 -11.08 7.52
N ASP A 264 -12.82 -11.67 8.32
CA ASP A 264 -12.56 -12.11 9.71
C ASP A 264 -11.47 -13.21 9.81
N ASN A 265 -11.05 -13.76 8.67
CA ASN A 265 -9.97 -14.73 8.55
C ASN A 265 -8.80 -14.23 7.67
N LEU A 266 -8.64 -12.91 7.49
CA LEU A 266 -7.57 -12.30 6.67
C LEU A 266 -6.15 -12.77 7.04
N TYR A 267 -5.91 -13.12 8.31
CA TYR A 267 -4.63 -13.66 8.78
C TYR A 267 -4.19 -14.95 8.04
N LEU A 268 -5.11 -15.69 7.42
CA LEU A 268 -4.82 -16.86 6.58
C LEU A 268 -4.10 -16.48 5.27
N ASN A 269 -4.27 -15.25 4.79
CA ASN A 269 -3.47 -14.67 3.71
C ASN A 269 -2.22 -14.01 4.31
N GLU A 270 -2.39 -12.86 4.98
CA GLU A 270 -1.28 -11.97 5.37
C GLU A 270 -0.30 -12.63 6.35
N GLY A 271 -0.80 -13.30 7.39
CA GLY A 271 0.05 -13.93 8.41
C GLY A 271 0.88 -15.08 7.84
N PHE A 272 0.33 -15.81 6.87
CA PHE A 272 1.08 -16.81 6.11
C PHE A 272 2.04 -16.16 5.11
N ALA A 273 1.64 -15.09 4.43
CA ALA A 273 2.49 -14.39 3.48
C ALA A 273 3.72 -13.76 4.15
N THR A 274 3.59 -13.13 5.31
CA THR A 274 4.73 -12.60 6.09
C THR A 274 5.65 -13.72 6.58
N ILE A 275 5.11 -14.78 7.20
CA ILE A 275 5.92 -15.88 7.75
C ILE A 275 6.64 -16.65 6.63
N MET A 276 5.94 -16.94 5.53
CA MET A 276 6.51 -17.69 4.41
C MET A 276 7.44 -16.81 3.57
N GLY A 277 6.96 -15.64 3.17
CA GLY A 277 7.61 -14.71 2.26
C GLY A 277 8.79 -14.01 2.90
N GLU A 278 8.59 -13.29 4.00
CA GLU A 278 9.60 -12.40 4.58
C GLU A 278 10.61 -13.13 5.48
N VAL A 279 10.21 -14.24 6.11
CA VAL A 279 11.08 -15.03 6.98
C VAL A 279 11.58 -16.30 6.28
N LEU A 280 10.71 -17.29 6.03
CA LEU A 280 11.14 -18.65 5.68
C LEU A 280 11.74 -18.80 4.28
N MET A 281 11.34 -17.99 3.31
CA MET A 281 11.98 -17.96 1.99
C MET A 281 13.27 -17.15 1.99
N ILE A 282 13.29 -15.99 2.66
CA ILE A 282 14.50 -15.15 2.72
C ILE A 282 15.64 -15.87 3.44
N ASP A 283 15.38 -16.58 4.53
CA ASP A 283 16.38 -17.41 5.22
C ASP A 283 16.96 -18.50 4.29
N ARG A 284 16.15 -19.07 3.38
CA ARG A 284 16.61 -20.09 2.42
C ARG A 284 17.47 -19.53 1.28
N ILE A 285 17.20 -18.31 0.82
CA ILE A 285 17.95 -17.70 -0.30
C ILE A 285 19.12 -16.82 0.16
N LEU A 286 19.04 -16.25 1.36
CA LEU A 286 19.95 -15.25 1.92
C LEU A 286 20.15 -15.47 3.45
N PRO A 287 20.59 -16.67 3.89
CA PRO A 287 20.72 -17.02 5.32
C PRO A 287 21.70 -16.11 6.10
N GLU A 288 22.60 -15.41 5.41
CA GLU A 288 23.50 -14.44 6.04
C GLU A 288 22.77 -13.21 6.62
N TRP A 289 21.49 -12.99 6.25
CA TRP A 289 20.66 -11.90 6.75
C TRP A 289 20.04 -12.15 8.14
N LYS A 290 19.98 -13.40 8.62
CA LYS A 290 19.46 -13.78 9.95
C LYS A 290 18.06 -13.21 10.24
N VAL A 291 17.14 -13.41 9.30
CA VAL A 291 15.77 -12.86 9.40
C VAL A 291 14.96 -13.45 10.57
N ASP A 292 15.36 -14.61 11.09
CA ASP A 292 14.87 -15.19 12.35
C ASP A 292 15.07 -14.26 13.55
N SER A 293 16.20 -13.56 13.57
CA SER A 293 16.64 -12.65 14.63
C SER A 293 16.01 -11.25 14.47
N GLU A 294 15.72 -10.85 13.23
CA GLU A 294 14.99 -9.62 12.93
C GLU A 294 13.49 -9.77 13.18
N PHE A 295 12.91 -10.96 12.95
CA PHE A 295 11.48 -11.25 13.19
C PHE A 295 11.05 -10.92 14.63
N ILE A 296 11.91 -11.20 15.62
CA ILE A 296 11.68 -10.86 17.03
C ILE A 296 11.45 -9.35 17.21
N ASN A 297 12.20 -8.53 16.48
CA ASN A 297 12.20 -7.08 16.64
C ASN A 297 11.17 -6.36 15.75
N ILE A 298 10.98 -6.85 14.52
CA ILE A 298 10.11 -6.22 13.51
C ILE A 298 8.65 -6.67 13.65
N PHE A 299 8.41 -7.96 13.89
CA PHE A 299 7.05 -8.50 13.94
C PHE A 299 6.60 -8.81 15.37
N LEU A 300 7.36 -9.60 16.13
CA LEU A 300 6.91 -10.08 17.45
C LEU A 300 6.81 -8.95 18.49
N ASN A 301 7.84 -8.11 18.62
CA ASN A 301 7.84 -7.02 19.60
C ASN A 301 6.75 -5.98 19.31
N ASP A 302 6.53 -5.62 18.03
CA ASP A 302 5.47 -4.69 17.68
C ASP A 302 4.07 -5.32 17.84
N ALA A 303 3.87 -6.59 17.45
CA ALA A 303 2.64 -7.34 17.71
C ALA A 303 2.27 -7.36 19.21
N LEU A 304 3.25 -7.63 20.10
CA LEU A 304 3.07 -7.56 21.55
C LEU A 304 2.80 -6.13 22.05
N GLY A 305 3.31 -5.12 21.36
CA GLY A 305 2.99 -3.70 21.58
C GLY A 305 1.55 -3.34 21.19
N LEU A 306 0.93 -4.07 20.25
CA LEU A 306 -0.49 -3.96 19.91
C LEU A 306 -1.33 -4.61 21.03
N ASP A 307 -1.03 -5.87 21.31
CA ASP A 307 -1.89 -6.73 22.13
C ASP A 307 -1.87 -6.37 23.62
N ALA A 308 -0.86 -5.62 24.06
CA ALA A 308 -0.83 -4.97 25.37
C ALA A 308 -1.88 -3.84 25.54
N LYS A 309 -2.55 -3.39 24.46
CA LYS A 309 -3.53 -2.28 24.50
C LYS A 309 -4.94 -2.80 24.78
N PRO A 310 -5.75 -2.13 25.63
CA PRO A 310 -7.17 -2.43 25.79
C PRO A 310 -8.04 -2.24 24.52
N SER A 311 -7.46 -1.71 23.44
CA SER A 311 -8.05 -1.57 22.12
C SER A 311 -7.55 -2.62 21.11
N SER A 312 -6.80 -3.65 21.56
CA SER A 312 -6.48 -4.83 20.75
C SER A 312 -7.76 -5.62 20.41
N HIS A 313 -7.68 -6.46 19.37
CA HIS A 313 -8.74 -7.36 18.95
C HIS A 313 -8.20 -8.80 18.82
N PRO A 314 -9.05 -9.83 18.91
CA PRO A 314 -8.65 -11.21 18.58
C PRO A 314 -8.15 -11.35 17.14
N ILE A 315 -7.35 -12.38 16.87
CA ILE A 315 -6.82 -12.69 15.52
C ILE A 315 -7.97 -13.08 14.56
N GLU A 316 -8.98 -13.80 15.06
CA GLU A 316 -10.26 -14.00 14.39
C GLU A 316 -11.28 -13.02 14.98
N ALA A 317 -11.54 -11.92 14.27
CA ALA A 317 -12.47 -10.87 14.69
C ALA A 317 -13.11 -10.17 13.48
N ASP A 318 -14.31 -9.62 13.66
CA ASP A 318 -14.77 -8.50 12.82
C ASP A 318 -13.75 -7.35 13.01
N CYS A 319 -13.09 -6.93 11.92
CA CYS A 319 -11.78 -6.26 12.00
C CYS A 319 -11.84 -4.74 11.79
N PRO A 320 -11.53 -3.95 12.85
CA PRO A 320 -11.06 -2.57 12.71
C PRO A 320 -9.74 -2.27 13.49
N ASP A 321 -8.67 -3.03 13.22
CA ASP A 321 -7.21 -2.70 13.19
C ASP A 321 -6.57 -1.57 14.09
N ALA A 322 -5.44 -1.89 14.76
CA ALA A 322 -4.28 -1.01 15.14
C ALA A 322 -3.06 -1.88 15.59
N SER A 323 -1.76 -1.51 15.60
CA SER A 323 -1.02 -0.23 15.47
C SER A 323 -0.40 0.28 16.81
N GLN A 324 0.87 0.32 17.30
CA GLN A 324 2.29 -0.16 17.13
C GLN A 324 2.97 -0.09 18.57
N THR A 325 4.28 -0.45 18.81
CA THR A 325 5.33 0.29 19.65
C THR A 325 6.21 -0.48 20.70
N LEU A 326 7.58 -0.36 20.67
CA LEU A 326 8.48 0.06 21.81
C LEU A 326 10.00 0.29 21.49
N GLN A 327 10.75 0.97 22.39
CA GLN A 327 12.20 1.32 22.28
C GLN A 327 12.94 1.32 23.64
N ASN A 328 14.28 1.07 23.66
CA ASN A 328 15.34 1.70 24.52
C ASN A 328 16.69 0.89 24.58
N LEU A 329 17.80 1.33 23.94
CA LEU A 329 19.25 1.17 24.38
C LEU A 329 20.26 1.49 23.24
N TYR A 330 21.00 2.63 23.21
CA TYR A 330 22.05 2.84 22.16
C TYR A 330 23.36 3.58 22.50
N ASP A 331 23.55 4.14 23.69
CA ASP A 331 24.70 5.00 24.04
C ASP A 331 26.12 4.38 23.88
N PRO A 332 26.39 3.10 24.27
CA PRO A 332 27.74 2.54 24.22
C PRO A 332 28.28 2.21 22.82
N LEU A 333 27.39 2.03 21.84
CA LEU A 333 27.73 1.41 20.55
C LEU A 333 28.39 2.38 19.57
N VAL A 334 28.04 3.67 19.63
CA VAL A 334 28.54 4.74 18.74
C VAL A 334 30.08 4.79 18.74
N ARG A 335 30.68 4.56 19.92
CA ARG A 335 32.13 4.61 20.13
C ARG A 335 32.89 3.39 19.57
N ARG A 336 32.17 2.32 19.19
CA ARG A 336 32.76 1.05 18.71
C ARG A 336 32.69 0.89 17.20
N LEU A 337 31.65 1.44 16.55
CA LEU A 337 31.34 1.16 15.14
C LEU A 337 31.88 2.21 14.17
N GLY A 338 32.12 3.44 14.63
CA GLY A 338 32.59 4.54 13.78
C GLY A 338 31.56 4.98 12.73
N PHE A 339 32.02 5.78 11.76
CA PHE A 339 31.20 6.33 10.67
C PHE A 339 31.69 5.87 9.28
N GLU A 340 32.75 5.07 9.22
CA GLU A 340 33.29 4.49 7.98
C GLU A 340 32.58 3.16 7.68
N TYR A 341 32.17 2.97 6.42
CA TYR A 341 31.57 1.73 5.92
C TYR A 341 32.62 1.00 5.08
N LEU A 342 32.84 -0.30 5.34
CA LEU A 342 33.81 -1.12 4.62
C LEU A 342 33.10 -2.09 3.68
N ASN A 343 33.61 -2.22 2.44
CA ASN A 343 32.94 -2.98 1.37
C ASN A 343 32.71 -4.47 1.69
N ASP A 344 33.53 -5.06 2.56
CA ASP A 344 33.51 -6.48 2.93
C ASP A 344 32.95 -6.72 4.36
N GLU A 345 32.23 -5.77 4.94
CA GLU A 345 31.72 -5.86 6.31
C GLU A 345 30.42 -6.68 6.44
N PRO A 346 30.25 -7.49 7.50
CA PRO A 346 29.01 -8.20 7.75
C PRO A 346 27.78 -7.29 7.86
N VAL A 347 26.69 -7.70 7.19
CA VAL A 347 25.43 -6.94 7.07
C VAL A 347 24.86 -6.52 8.43
N ASP A 348 24.96 -7.38 9.44
CA ASP A 348 24.48 -7.11 10.79
C ASP A 348 25.30 -6.01 11.51
N ILE A 349 26.60 -5.90 11.24
CA ILE A 349 27.44 -4.79 11.73
C ILE A 349 27.11 -3.49 10.99
N THR A 350 26.90 -3.56 9.67
CA THR A 350 26.51 -2.40 8.84
C THR A 350 25.16 -1.81 9.29
N LEU A 351 24.12 -2.64 9.42
CA LEU A 351 22.80 -2.22 9.89
C LEU A 351 22.86 -1.71 11.35
N LEU A 352 23.63 -2.37 12.21
CA LEU A 352 23.85 -1.91 13.58
C LEU A 352 24.56 -0.55 13.62
N ARG A 353 25.55 -0.28 12.75
CA ARG A 353 26.19 1.04 12.65
C ARG A 353 25.17 2.10 12.26
N THR A 354 24.40 1.86 11.19
CA THR A 354 23.36 2.80 10.72
C THR A 354 22.40 3.15 11.85
N ASN A 355 21.76 2.15 12.47
CA ASN A 355 20.83 2.34 13.59
C ASN A 355 21.47 3.12 14.74
N VAL A 356 22.71 2.80 15.10
CA VAL A 356 23.46 3.47 16.18
C VAL A 356 23.76 4.93 15.85
N ILE A 357 24.08 5.26 14.60
CA ILE A 357 24.27 6.64 14.14
C ILE A 357 22.93 7.39 14.12
N GLU A 358 21.86 6.78 13.61
CA GLU A 358 20.51 7.37 13.59
C GLU A 358 20.04 7.75 14.99
N GLN A 359 20.12 6.83 15.96
CA GLN A 359 19.69 7.09 17.33
C GLN A 359 20.61 8.11 18.04
N ALA A 360 21.92 8.11 17.76
CA ALA A 360 22.84 9.11 18.33
C ALA A 360 22.57 10.53 17.78
N ALA A 361 22.30 10.66 16.48
CA ALA A 361 21.95 11.92 15.86
C ALA A 361 20.57 12.42 16.33
N ALA A 362 19.58 11.53 16.43
CA ALA A 362 18.26 11.83 16.98
C ALA A 362 18.31 12.30 18.44
N ALA A 363 19.22 11.72 19.25
CA ALA A 363 19.50 12.14 20.63
C ALA A 363 20.37 13.42 20.72
N GLY A 364 20.80 14.01 19.61
CA GLY A 364 21.59 15.24 19.59
C GLY A 364 23.06 15.07 20.01
N HIS A 365 23.63 13.87 19.88
CA HIS A 365 25.03 13.61 20.23
C HIS A 365 25.97 14.47 19.37
N ALA A 366 26.58 15.49 19.99
CA ALA A 366 27.22 16.61 19.29
C ALA A 366 28.15 16.20 18.12
N ARG A 367 29.03 15.21 18.34
CA ARG A 367 29.95 14.73 17.29
C ARG A 367 29.24 14.06 16.11
N ALA A 368 28.15 13.33 16.36
CA ALA A 368 27.37 12.70 15.27
C ALA A 368 26.63 13.78 14.46
N VAL A 369 26.07 14.78 15.14
CA VAL A 369 25.44 15.94 14.52
C VAL A 369 26.45 16.76 13.70
N GLU A 370 27.68 16.92 14.19
CA GLU A 370 28.76 17.63 13.50
C GLU A 370 29.19 16.90 12.21
N GLU A 371 29.58 15.62 12.29
CA GLU A 371 30.04 14.85 11.13
C GLU A 371 28.98 14.74 10.02
N LEU A 372 27.71 14.51 10.37
CA LEU A 372 26.60 14.44 9.39
C LEU A 372 26.33 15.80 8.73
N ARG A 373 26.42 16.91 9.47
CA ARG A 373 26.26 18.27 8.91
C ARG A 373 27.41 18.64 7.98
N GLU A 374 28.64 18.32 8.35
CA GLU A 374 29.80 18.58 7.48
C GLU A 374 29.73 17.77 6.18
N LEU A 375 29.35 16.48 6.26
CA LEU A 375 29.13 15.61 5.11
C LEU A 375 28.06 16.18 4.16
N PHE A 376 26.89 16.57 4.69
CA PHE A 376 25.83 17.18 3.88
C PHE A 376 26.27 18.51 3.25
N ALA A 377 26.93 19.38 4.02
CA ALA A 377 27.43 20.66 3.53
C ALA A 377 28.52 20.50 2.45
N GLU A 378 29.37 19.47 2.55
CA GLU A 378 30.33 19.16 1.48
C GLU A 378 29.63 18.68 0.19
N CYS A 379 28.65 17.79 0.32
CA CYS A 379 27.86 17.30 -0.80
C CYS A 379 27.06 18.43 -1.48
N THR A 380 26.45 19.32 -0.69
CA THR A 380 25.73 20.51 -1.18
C THR A 380 26.67 21.47 -1.93
N ARG A 381 27.88 21.72 -1.41
CA ARG A 381 28.90 22.55 -2.09
C ARG A 381 29.35 21.95 -3.43
N ARG A 382 29.50 20.62 -3.49
CA ARG A 382 29.87 19.88 -4.72
C ARG A 382 28.68 19.66 -5.68
N LYS A 383 27.44 19.87 -5.22
CA LYS A 383 26.18 19.45 -5.87
C LYS A 383 26.11 17.95 -6.16
N ASP A 384 26.79 17.14 -5.36
CA ASP A 384 26.82 15.69 -5.48
C ASP A 384 26.66 15.03 -4.12
N TYR A 385 25.52 14.34 -3.97
CA TYR A 385 25.12 13.62 -2.77
C TYR A 385 25.42 12.12 -2.84
N SER A 386 26.01 11.61 -3.94
CA SER A 386 26.41 10.18 -4.06
C SER A 386 27.53 9.77 -3.10
N ARG A 387 28.15 10.74 -2.42
CA ARG A 387 29.16 10.52 -1.38
C ARG A 387 28.59 10.32 0.03
N ILE A 388 27.28 10.44 0.21
CA ILE A 388 26.60 10.01 1.44
C ILE A 388 26.31 8.52 1.28
N PRO A 389 26.78 7.63 2.17
CA PRO A 389 26.40 6.22 2.15
C PRO A 389 24.87 6.09 2.14
N ALA A 390 24.33 5.19 1.33
CA ALA A 390 22.89 5.06 1.12
C ALA A 390 22.13 4.97 2.46
N ASP A 391 22.59 4.10 3.35
CA ASP A 391 22.02 3.86 4.69
C ASP A 391 22.02 5.12 5.58
N LEU A 392 22.96 6.05 5.38
CA LEU A 392 23.02 7.32 6.11
C LEU A 392 22.19 8.45 5.48
N THR A 393 21.57 8.26 4.32
CA THR A 393 20.90 9.35 3.58
C THR A 393 19.78 10.01 4.40
N LYS A 394 18.89 9.20 5.01
CA LYS A 394 17.75 9.67 5.81
C LYS A 394 18.22 10.49 7.02
N VAL A 395 19.04 9.91 7.90
CA VAL A 395 19.62 10.62 9.05
C VAL A 395 20.46 11.84 8.65
N THR A 396 21.26 11.78 7.59
CA THR A 396 22.11 12.90 7.15
C THR A 396 21.26 14.11 6.77
N TYR A 397 20.21 13.91 5.96
CA TYR A 397 19.34 15.00 5.53
C TYR A 397 18.53 15.56 6.71
N ILE A 398 17.94 14.70 7.55
CA ILE A 398 17.19 15.09 8.76
C ILE A 398 18.06 15.92 9.71
N THR A 399 19.29 15.46 9.98
CA THR A 399 20.24 16.13 10.89
C THR A 399 20.71 17.46 10.32
N ALA A 400 20.98 17.51 9.00
CA ALA A 400 21.39 18.74 8.32
C ALA A 400 20.30 19.82 8.34
N VAL A 401 19.04 19.45 8.16
CA VAL A 401 17.92 20.42 8.19
C VAL A 401 17.57 20.83 9.63
N ARG A 402 17.45 19.88 10.57
CA ARG A 402 17.12 20.15 11.97
C ARG A 402 18.10 21.11 12.66
N HIS A 403 19.39 20.97 12.34
CA HIS A 403 20.46 21.77 12.92
C HIS A 403 21.08 22.77 11.91
N GLY A 404 20.43 22.98 10.76
CA GLY A 404 20.80 23.95 9.74
C GLY A 404 19.83 25.13 9.74
N GLY A 405 19.45 25.58 8.55
CA GLY A 405 18.35 26.52 8.36
C GLY A 405 17.91 26.57 6.90
N ARG A 406 17.63 27.78 6.41
CA ARG A 406 17.09 28.03 5.06
C ARG A 406 17.93 27.42 3.93
N LEU A 407 19.27 27.37 4.06
CA LEU A 407 20.15 26.86 3.00
C LEU A 407 20.03 25.34 2.84
N GLU A 408 19.96 24.62 3.94
CA GLU A 408 19.83 23.16 4.02
C GLU A 408 18.41 22.72 3.65
N TYR A 409 17.39 23.45 4.12
CA TYR A 409 15.99 23.24 3.72
C TYR A 409 15.81 23.40 2.20
N GLU A 410 16.32 24.49 1.61
CA GLU A 410 16.30 24.67 0.15
C GLU A 410 17.19 23.66 -0.59
N ALA A 411 18.19 23.06 0.06
CA ALA A 411 18.95 21.96 -0.52
C ALA A 411 18.12 20.67 -0.61
N VAL A 412 17.46 20.24 0.48
CA VAL A 412 16.58 19.05 0.42
C VAL A 412 15.35 19.28 -0.45
N LYS A 413 14.75 20.47 -0.45
CA LYS A 413 13.62 20.82 -1.33
C LYS A 413 13.97 20.75 -2.83
N ARG A 414 15.24 20.99 -3.18
CA ARG A 414 15.76 20.75 -4.54
C ARG A 414 16.02 19.27 -4.85
N ILE A 415 16.45 18.47 -3.86
CA ILE A 415 16.58 17.00 -4.01
C ILE A 415 15.19 16.39 -4.23
N LEU A 416 14.20 16.77 -3.42
CA LEU A 416 12.81 16.32 -3.54
C LEU A 416 12.20 16.63 -4.92
N LYS A 417 12.44 17.81 -5.49
CA LYS A 417 11.92 18.18 -6.82
C LYS A 417 12.64 17.49 -7.99
N LYS A 418 13.77 16.81 -7.77
CA LYS A 418 14.43 15.93 -8.75
C LYS A 418 15.33 14.89 -8.05
N PRO A 419 14.75 13.83 -7.47
CA PRO A 419 15.52 12.82 -6.75
C PRO A 419 16.37 11.98 -7.72
N LYS A 420 17.50 11.43 -7.24
CA LYS A 420 18.27 10.44 -8.02
C LYS A 420 17.64 9.05 -7.94
N THR A 421 17.12 8.70 -6.76
CA THR A 421 16.47 7.43 -6.42
C THR A 421 15.22 7.69 -5.57
N PRO A 422 14.20 6.79 -5.54
CA PRO A 422 13.03 6.95 -4.68
C PRO A 422 13.40 7.19 -3.20
N THR A 423 14.36 6.42 -2.67
CA THR A 423 14.89 6.58 -1.30
C THR A 423 15.44 7.98 -1.03
N SER A 424 16.11 8.61 -2.02
CA SER A 424 16.62 9.99 -1.88
C SER A 424 15.50 11.04 -1.86
N GLY A 425 14.37 10.77 -2.52
CA GLY A 425 13.17 11.61 -2.47
C GLY A 425 12.48 11.53 -1.12
N ILE A 426 12.17 10.30 -0.67
CA ILE A 426 11.58 10.04 0.66
C ILE A 426 12.46 10.65 1.75
N SER A 427 13.78 10.39 1.74
CA SER A 427 14.72 11.00 2.69
C SER A 427 14.65 12.54 2.73
N ALA A 428 14.38 13.20 1.60
CA ALA A 428 14.22 14.65 1.53
C ALA A 428 12.87 15.13 2.10
N MET A 429 11.79 14.35 1.99
CA MET A 429 10.48 14.66 2.61
C MET A 429 10.60 14.69 4.14
N HIS A 430 11.08 13.60 4.76
CA HIS A 430 11.22 13.53 6.23
C HIS A 430 12.22 14.58 6.74
N ALA A 431 13.22 14.95 5.94
CA ALA A 431 14.15 16.03 6.26
C ALA A 431 13.49 17.43 6.21
N MET A 432 12.60 17.72 5.25
CA MET A 432 11.81 18.95 5.26
C MET A 432 10.96 19.06 6.53
N CYS A 433 10.38 17.95 7.01
CA CYS A 433 9.63 17.89 8.26
C CYS A 433 10.48 18.06 9.53
N ALA A 434 11.81 17.97 9.45
CA ALA A 434 12.70 18.00 10.61
C ALA A 434 13.03 19.43 11.12
N VAL A 435 12.48 20.47 10.48
CA VAL A 435 12.68 21.89 10.81
C VAL A 435 12.10 22.28 12.19
N GLU A 436 12.76 23.23 12.86
CA GLU A 436 12.25 23.85 14.11
C GLU A 436 11.84 25.33 13.94
N ASP A 437 12.11 25.95 12.79
CA ASP A 437 11.72 27.33 12.47
C ASP A 437 10.23 27.40 12.09
N PRO A 438 9.39 28.20 12.80
CA PRO A 438 7.95 28.31 12.50
C PRO A 438 7.61 28.69 11.05
N ILE A 439 8.46 29.47 10.38
CA ILE A 439 8.24 29.87 8.98
C ILE A 439 8.48 28.66 8.06
N LEU A 440 9.53 27.87 8.32
CA LEU A 440 9.80 26.65 7.56
C LEU A 440 8.76 25.56 7.83
N ILE A 441 8.24 25.47 9.05
CA ILE A 441 7.12 24.58 9.40
C ILE A 441 5.89 24.92 8.54
N GLN A 442 5.51 26.20 8.50
CA GLN A 442 4.38 26.67 7.70
C GLN A 442 4.58 26.40 6.20
N GLU A 443 5.75 26.71 5.64
CA GLU A 443 6.08 26.40 4.24
C GLU A 443 6.12 24.90 3.93
N THR A 444 6.33 24.04 4.93
CA THR A 444 6.27 22.57 4.77
C THR A 444 4.82 22.10 4.73
N LEU A 445 3.94 22.69 5.53
CA LEU A 445 2.49 22.41 5.53
C LEU A 445 1.80 22.94 4.26
N GLU A 446 2.22 24.08 3.73
CA GLU A 446 1.76 24.60 2.44
C GLU A 446 2.24 23.73 1.27
N PHE A 447 3.50 23.28 1.31
CA PHE A 447 4.04 22.34 0.32
C PHE A 447 3.32 20.99 0.34
N LEU A 448 3.08 20.43 1.53
CA LEU A 448 2.27 19.24 1.79
C LEU A 448 0.88 19.33 1.12
N LEU A 449 0.20 20.46 1.29
CA LEU A 449 -1.17 20.62 0.78
C LEU A 449 -1.22 20.83 -0.74
N ILE A 450 -0.26 21.54 -1.32
CA ILE A 450 -0.32 22.07 -2.70
C ILE A 450 0.63 21.36 -3.69
N ASP A 451 1.87 21.07 -3.28
CA ASP A 451 2.96 20.61 -4.16
C ASP A 451 3.22 19.08 -4.05
N ALA A 452 2.86 18.43 -2.93
CA ALA A 452 3.08 17.00 -2.71
C ALA A 452 2.05 16.13 -3.42
N ARG A 453 2.49 14.98 -3.96
CA ARG A 453 1.60 13.95 -4.56
C ARG A 453 0.89 13.15 -3.48
N ASP A 454 -0.27 12.59 -3.79
CA ASP A 454 -1.15 11.94 -2.80
C ASP A 454 -0.43 10.79 -2.05
N GLN A 455 0.23 9.89 -2.79
CA GLN A 455 1.08 8.83 -2.21
C GLN A 455 2.32 9.31 -1.45
N ASP A 456 2.73 10.58 -1.59
CA ASP A 456 3.88 11.14 -0.85
C ASP A 456 3.46 11.75 0.50
N VAL A 457 2.18 12.11 0.68
CA VAL A 457 1.65 12.84 1.85
C VAL A 457 1.90 12.08 3.16
N ILE A 458 1.86 10.75 3.14
CA ILE A 458 2.13 9.88 4.30
C ILE A 458 3.51 10.13 4.93
N TYR A 459 4.56 10.32 4.12
CA TYR A 459 5.93 10.55 4.60
C TYR A 459 6.10 11.90 5.29
N PHE A 460 5.33 12.90 4.84
CA PHE A 460 5.29 14.21 5.51
C PHE A 460 4.55 14.14 6.84
N PHE A 461 3.45 13.39 6.92
CA PHE A 461 2.73 13.16 8.18
C PHE A 461 3.59 12.39 9.19
N GLU A 462 4.30 11.32 8.77
CA GLU A 462 5.29 10.62 9.63
C GLU A 462 6.34 11.60 10.16
N GLY A 463 6.97 12.37 9.28
CA GLY A 463 8.03 13.32 9.65
C GLY A 463 7.55 14.42 10.62
N LEU A 464 6.37 14.99 10.36
CA LEU A 464 5.78 16.05 11.19
C LEU A 464 5.21 15.52 12.51
N GLN A 465 4.80 14.25 12.57
CA GLN A 465 4.45 13.54 13.80
C GLN A 465 5.70 13.24 14.63
N ALA A 466 6.76 12.74 14.01
CA ALA A 466 8.01 12.40 14.71
C ALA A 466 8.61 13.64 15.41
N ASN A 467 8.68 14.78 14.70
CA ASN A 467 9.22 16.04 15.21
C ASN A 467 8.32 16.65 16.32
N HIS A 468 8.87 16.77 17.53
CA HIS A 468 8.15 17.25 18.72
C HIS A 468 7.74 18.72 18.65
N LYS A 469 8.34 19.53 17.76
CA LYS A 469 7.92 20.92 17.53
C LYS A 469 6.62 21.01 16.74
N THR A 470 6.42 20.09 15.79
CA THR A 470 5.37 20.20 14.77
C THR A 470 4.08 19.48 15.15
N ARG A 471 4.10 18.48 16.05
CA ARG A 471 2.91 17.67 16.43
C ARG A 471 1.62 18.47 16.67
N ARG A 472 1.69 19.58 17.42
CA ARG A 472 0.49 20.41 17.69
C ARG A 472 0.06 21.24 16.48
N THR A 473 1.01 21.71 15.68
CA THR A 473 0.73 22.39 14.41
C THR A 473 0.16 21.42 13.38
N LEU A 474 0.60 20.16 13.37
CA LEU A 474 0.06 19.09 12.53
C LEU A 474 -1.38 18.76 12.92
N LEU A 475 -1.69 18.62 14.22
CA LEU A 475 -3.07 18.47 14.70
C LEU A 475 -3.94 19.65 14.26
N GLN A 476 -3.48 20.88 14.49
CA GLN A 476 -4.22 22.09 14.14
C GLN A 476 -4.47 22.15 12.62
N PHE A 477 -3.43 21.99 11.82
CA PHE A 477 -3.50 21.93 10.35
C PHE A 477 -4.47 20.86 9.87
N PHE A 478 -4.40 19.64 10.42
CA PHE A 478 -5.29 18.54 10.05
C PHE A 478 -6.77 18.90 10.32
N ARG A 479 -7.07 19.50 11.48
CA ARG A 479 -8.44 19.92 11.82
C ARG A 479 -8.93 21.11 10.98
N GLU A 480 -8.06 22.08 10.72
CA GLU A 480 -8.37 23.27 9.91
C GLU A 480 -8.57 22.94 8.41
N ASN A 481 -7.99 21.83 7.95
CA ASN A 481 -8.06 21.37 6.55
C ASN A 481 -8.79 20.02 6.41
N TYR A 482 -9.55 19.57 7.42
CA TYR A 482 -10.15 18.21 7.41
C TYR A 482 -10.96 17.95 6.15
N ASP A 483 -11.86 18.86 5.77
CA ASP A 483 -12.72 18.70 4.59
C ASP A 483 -11.92 18.54 3.29
N LEU A 484 -10.76 19.22 3.18
CA LEU A 484 -9.86 19.13 2.02
C LEU A 484 -9.06 17.83 2.01
N ILE A 485 -8.63 17.35 3.19
CA ILE A 485 -7.91 16.08 3.35
C ILE A 485 -8.88 14.92 3.12
N TYR A 486 -10.09 14.99 3.66
CA TYR A 486 -11.15 14.01 3.46
C TYR A 486 -11.55 13.92 1.97
N GLU A 487 -11.91 15.02 1.30
CA GLU A 487 -12.28 14.96 -0.13
C GLU A 487 -11.13 14.45 -1.02
N ARG A 488 -9.87 14.58 -0.59
CA ARG A 488 -8.68 14.09 -1.30
C ARG A 488 -8.36 12.62 -1.01
N PHE A 489 -8.68 12.10 0.18
CA PHE A 489 -8.27 10.76 0.64
C PHE A 489 -9.41 9.81 1.07
N LYS A 490 -10.68 10.20 0.97
CA LYS A 490 -11.84 9.34 1.33
C LYS A 490 -11.91 8.02 0.55
N ASN A 491 -11.48 8.02 -0.70
CA ASN A 491 -11.35 6.81 -1.53
C ASN A 491 -9.88 6.32 -1.52
N ASN A 492 -9.21 6.34 -0.37
CA ASN A 492 -7.78 6.01 -0.23
C ASN A 492 -7.48 5.45 1.17
N PHE A 493 -6.72 4.36 1.26
CA PHE A 493 -6.37 3.73 2.54
C PHE A 493 -5.55 4.64 3.48
N SER A 494 -4.88 5.66 2.91
CA SER A 494 -4.06 6.62 3.66
C SER A 494 -4.85 7.45 4.67
N LEU A 495 -6.16 7.69 4.50
CA LEU A 495 -6.92 8.62 5.36
C LEU A 495 -6.84 8.24 6.85
N LYS A 496 -6.96 6.94 7.17
CA LYS A 496 -6.80 6.43 8.54
C LYS A 496 -5.42 6.78 9.10
N TYR A 497 -4.37 6.54 8.32
CA TYR A 497 -2.99 6.85 8.70
C TYR A 497 -2.77 8.37 8.95
N LEU A 498 -3.39 9.25 8.16
CA LEU A 498 -3.29 10.71 8.38
C LEU A 498 -3.99 11.16 9.67
N ILE A 499 -5.13 10.54 10.00
CA ILE A 499 -5.85 10.76 11.27
C ILE A 499 -5.00 10.29 12.46
N GLU A 500 -4.43 9.09 12.38
CA GLU A 500 -3.57 8.54 13.42
C GLU A 500 -2.28 9.36 13.61
N CYS A 501 -1.58 9.71 12.53
CA CYS A 501 -0.35 10.49 12.60
C CYS A 501 -0.56 11.88 13.23
N SER A 502 -1.69 12.53 12.94
CA SER A 502 -2.00 13.85 13.50
C SER A 502 -2.38 13.83 14.99
N HIS A 503 -2.83 12.68 15.54
CA HIS A 503 -3.33 12.58 16.92
C HIS A 503 -2.43 11.74 17.86
N ASN A 504 -1.91 10.59 17.42
CA ASN A 504 -1.30 9.57 18.29
C ASN A 504 0.01 9.99 19.00
N ALA A 505 0.67 11.08 18.57
CA ALA A 505 1.93 11.55 19.17
C ALA A 505 1.74 12.56 20.32
N LEU A 506 0.50 12.82 20.72
CA LEU A 506 0.11 13.68 21.84
C LEU A 506 -0.07 12.84 23.12
N THR A 507 0.30 13.41 24.27
CA THR A 507 0.54 12.61 25.49
C THR A 507 0.01 13.22 26.79
N ARG A 508 -0.81 14.29 26.71
CA ARG A 508 -1.44 14.89 27.90
C ARG A 508 -2.90 14.48 28.03
N ILE A 509 -3.42 14.53 29.26
CA ILE A 509 -4.84 14.23 29.51
C ILE A 509 -5.78 15.30 28.91
N GLU A 510 -5.31 16.55 28.80
CA GLU A 510 -6.01 17.61 28.08
C GLU A 510 -6.07 17.31 26.57
N ASP A 511 -5.01 16.72 26.00
CA ASP A 511 -5.00 16.32 24.59
C ASP A 511 -6.00 15.19 24.34
N TYR A 512 -6.08 14.20 25.25
CA TYR A 512 -7.11 13.15 25.20
C TYR A 512 -8.53 13.74 25.24
N HIS A 513 -8.82 14.66 26.17
CA HIS A 513 -10.14 15.26 26.29
C HIS A 513 -10.51 16.13 25.08
N ASP A 514 -9.56 16.90 24.54
CA ASP A 514 -9.74 17.70 23.32
C ASP A 514 -9.97 16.82 22.09
N CYS A 515 -9.19 15.74 21.91
CA CYS A 515 -9.39 14.80 20.81
C CYS A 515 -10.72 14.05 20.94
N HIS A 516 -11.07 13.59 22.14
CA HIS A 516 -12.36 12.95 22.41
C HIS A 516 -13.54 13.87 22.11
N HIS A 517 -13.46 15.15 22.53
CA HIS A 517 -14.48 16.15 22.22
C HIS A 517 -14.54 16.49 20.72
N TYR A 518 -13.40 16.60 20.04
CA TYR A 518 -13.33 16.79 18.58
C TYR A 518 -14.02 15.66 17.83
N PHE A 519 -13.66 14.40 18.10
CA PHE A 519 -14.31 13.26 17.45
C PHE A 519 -15.79 13.12 17.86
N GLN A 520 -16.20 13.45 19.09
CA GLN A 520 -17.61 13.48 19.49
C GLN A 520 -18.43 14.59 18.83
N ALA A 521 -17.86 15.77 18.60
CA ALA A 521 -18.51 16.84 17.86
C ALA A 521 -18.64 16.49 16.37
N SER A 522 -17.61 15.87 15.81
CA SER A 522 -17.51 15.46 14.39
C SER A 522 -18.05 14.04 14.12
N PHE A 523 -18.68 13.38 15.11
CA PHE A 523 -19.08 11.95 15.09
C PHE A 523 -20.13 11.59 14.02
N ARG A 524 -20.66 12.59 13.29
CA ARG A 524 -21.58 12.41 12.15
C ARG A 524 -20.92 12.53 10.77
N CYS A 525 -19.65 12.92 10.70
CA CYS A 525 -18.81 12.75 9.53
C CYS A 525 -17.84 11.61 9.82
N ILE A 526 -16.80 11.91 10.62
CA ILE A 526 -15.56 11.13 10.72
C ILE A 526 -15.77 9.64 11.06
N VAL A 527 -16.80 9.28 11.83
CA VAL A 527 -17.05 7.88 12.21
C VAL A 527 -17.81 7.10 11.13
N CYS A 528 -18.64 7.76 10.32
CA CYS A 528 -19.17 7.15 9.09
C CYS A 528 -18.05 7.04 8.05
N ASP A 529 -17.27 8.13 7.89
CA ASP A 529 -16.15 8.25 6.95
C ASP A 529 -15.03 7.20 7.15
N ILE A 530 -14.91 6.61 8.35
CA ILE A 530 -13.93 5.56 8.70
C ILE A 530 -14.48 4.13 8.55
N ILE A 531 -15.81 3.95 8.59
CA ILE A 531 -16.44 2.63 8.77
C ILE A 531 -17.19 2.13 7.52
N GLY A 532 -17.85 3.03 6.77
CA GLY A 532 -18.82 2.69 5.71
C GLY A 532 -20.25 2.58 6.23
#